data_AF-A0A1I3VKT0-F1
#
_entry.id   AF-A0A1I3VKT0-F1
#
_cell.length_a   1.000
_cell.length_b   1.000
_cell.length_c   1.000
_cell.angle_alpha   90.00
_cell.angle_beta   90.00
_cell.angle_gamma   90.00
#
_symmetry.space_group_name_H-M   'P 1'
#
loop_
_entity.id
_entity.type
_entity.pdbx_description
1 polymer ?
#
loop_
_entity_poly.entity_id
_entity_poly.type
_entity_poly.pdbx_seq_one_letter_code
_entity_poly.pdbx_strand_id
1 'polypeptide(L)'
;MNLAAIDDLQRRHPDLELMLVESGGDNLSATFSLELSDLTLYVIDVSAGDKIPRKGGPGITKSDLLIINKIDIAEQVHASLDVMERDSKKMRGERPFVFTNLYDGVGLETIISFILERRMLPERRPGKVAESA
;
A
#
# COMPACT_ATOMS: atom_id res chain seq x y z
N MET A 1 23.11 2.96 -5.09
CA MET A 1 22.92 1.51 -4.83
C MET A 1 21.57 1.04 -5.35
N ASN A 2 20.45 1.56 -4.84
CA ASN A 2 19.11 1.17 -5.34
C ASN A 2 18.88 1.52 -6.81
N LEU A 3 19.23 2.75 -7.24
CA LEU A 3 19.08 3.18 -8.64
C LEU A 3 19.86 2.30 -9.62
N ALA A 4 21.07 1.87 -9.26
CA ALA A 4 21.86 0.98 -10.12
C ALA A 4 21.17 -0.40 -10.30
N ALA A 5 20.54 -0.92 -9.25
CA ALA A 5 19.79 -2.18 -9.34
C ALA A 5 18.51 -2.02 -10.18
N ILE A 6 17.86 -0.85 -10.11
CA ILE A 6 16.71 -0.49 -10.93
C ILE A 6 17.12 -0.40 -12.41
N ASP A 7 18.21 0.31 -12.72
CA ASP A 7 18.75 0.43 -14.08
C ASP A 7 19.08 -0.96 -14.66
N ASP A 8 19.67 -1.83 -13.85
CA ASP A 8 19.98 -3.20 -14.26
C ASP A 8 18.72 -4.04 -14.51
N LEU A 9 17.64 -3.84 -13.75
CA LEU A 9 16.36 -4.50 -13.98
C LEU A 9 15.69 -3.97 -15.25
N GLN A 10 15.69 -2.65 -15.46
CA GLN A 10 15.13 -2.03 -16.67
C GLN A 10 15.86 -2.52 -17.92
N ARG A 11 17.19 -2.61 -17.89
CA ARG A 11 17.98 -3.12 -19.01
C ARG A 11 17.71 -4.60 -19.30
N ARG A 12 17.42 -5.41 -18.28
CA ARG A 12 17.09 -6.84 -18.43
C ARG A 12 15.67 -7.10 -18.91
N HIS A 13 14.76 -6.14 -18.71
CA HIS A 13 13.34 -6.28 -19.03
C HIS A 13 12.88 -5.04 -19.81
N PRO A 14 13.08 -5.00 -21.15
CA PRO A 14 12.76 -3.83 -21.97
C PRO A 14 11.27 -3.44 -21.93
N ASP A 15 10.37 -4.39 -21.70
CA ASP A 15 8.92 -4.19 -21.63
C ASP A 15 8.42 -4.01 -20.18
N LEU A 16 9.29 -3.63 -19.24
CA LEU A 16 8.93 -3.45 -17.83
C LEU A 16 8.01 -2.24 -17.64
N GLU A 17 6.80 -2.48 -17.12
CA GLU A 17 5.81 -1.43 -16.87
C GLU A 17 5.63 -1.08 -15.38
N LEU A 18 6.01 -2.00 -14.48
CA LEU A 18 5.89 -1.82 -13.04
C LEU A 18 7.04 -2.52 -12.32
N MET A 19 7.67 -1.80 -11.40
CA MET A 19 8.66 -2.35 -10.48
C MET A 19 8.19 -2.11 -9.05
N LEU A 20 8.12 -3.17 -8.25
CA LEU A 20 7.82 -3.07 -6.83
C LEU A 20 9.13 -3.05 -6.05
N VAL A 21 9.30 -2.02 -5.22
CA VAL A 21 10.46 -1.88 -4.33
C VAL A 21 9.96 -1.98 -2.90
N GLU A 22 10.36 -3.05 -2.22
CA GLU A 22 10.06 -3.25 -0.80
C GLU A 22 11.15 -2.61 0.06
N SER A 23 10.76 -1.89 1.11
CA SER A 23 11.71 -1.42 2.12
C SER A 23 12.10 -2.56 3.04
N GLY A 24 13.27 -2.51 3.67
CA GLY A 24 13.73 -3.56 4.59
C GLY A 24 12.94 -3.69 5.91
N GLY A 25 11.80 -2.99 6.04
CA GLY A 25 11.09 -2.80 7.30
C GLY A 25 11.74 -1.73 8.17
N ASP A 26 11.00 -0.68 8.51
CA ASP A 26 11.49 0.42 9.33
C ASP A 26 10.32 1.07 10.08
N ASN A 27 10.60 2.07 10.92
CA ASN A 27 9.64 2.76 11.75
C ASN A 27 8.74 3.73 10.95
N LEU A 28 7.84 4.42 11.66
CA LEU A 28 6.84 5.33 11.08
C LEU A 28 7.40 6.54 10.30
N SER A 29 8.71 6.79 10.41
CA SER A 29 9.40 7.85 9.66
C SER A 29 9.88 7.43 8.27
N ALA A 30 9.84 6.13 7.96
CA ALA A 30 10.38 5.63 6.71
C ALA A 30 9.57 6.09 5.49
N THR A 31 10.27 6.71 4.54
CA THR A 31 9.73 7.15 3.24
C THR A 31 10.70 6.83 2.14
N PHE A 32 10.17 6.59 0.95
CA PHE A 32 10.97 6.59 -0.26
C PHE A 32 11.23 8.01 -0.76
N SER A 33 12.40 8.24 -1.36
CA SER A 33 12.69 9.47 -2.10
C SER A 33 11.80 9.52 -3.35
N LEU A 34 11.38 10.73 -3.73
CA LEU A 34 10.68 10.96 -5.00
C LEU A 34 11.52 10.57 -6.22
N GLU A 35 12.85 10.54 -6.09
CA GLU A 35 13.74 10.04 -7.13
C GLU A 35 13.67 8.52 -7.31
N LEU A 36 13.13 7.79 -6.32
CA LEU A 36 13.13 6.34 -6.28
C LEU A 36 11.75 5.74 -6.54
N SER A 37 10.68 6.44 -6.15
CA SER A 37 9.32 5.90 -6.24
C SER A 37 8.35 6.94 -6.76
N ASP A 38 7.62 6.58 -7.82
CA ASP A 38 6.50 7.40 -8.27
C ASP A 38 5.28 7.25 -7.36
N LEU A 39 5.03 6.03 -6.84
CA LEU A 39 3.90 5.68 -5.98
C LEU A 39 4.40 5.09 -4.68
N THR A 40 3.78 5.48 -3.57
CA THR A 40 4.11 4.97 -2.24
C THR A 40 2.92 4.30 -1.58
N LEU A 41 3.06 3.01 -1.30
CA LEU A 41 2.12 2.23 -0.49
C LEU A 41 2.76 2.02 0.88
N TYR A 42 2.07 2.43 1.95
CA TYR A 42 2.56 2.24 3.31
C TYR A 42 1.71 1.20 4.00
N VAL A 43 2.34 0.15 4.54
CA VAL A 43 1.65 -0.99 5.14
C VAL A 43 1.89 -0.98 6.65
N ILE A 44 0.81 -0.96 7.42
CA ILE A 44 0.80 -1.25 8.85
C ILE A 44 -0.09 -2.46 9.09
N ASP A 45 0.00 -3.07 10.26
CA ASP A 45 -0.89 -4.15 10.65
C ASP A 45 -1.53 -3.94 12.01
N VAL A 46 -2.68 -4.56 12.23
CA VAL A 46 -3.48 -4.41 13.45
C VAL A 46 -2.75 -4.92 14.70
N SER A 47 -1.84 -5.88 14.59
CA SER A 47 -1.08 -6.40 15.74
C SER A 47 -0.12 -5.38 16.34
N ALA A 48 0.25 -4.34 15.59
CA ALA A 48 1.03 -3.22 16.10
C ALA A 48 0.22 -2.28 17.01
N GLY A 49 -1.11 -2.45 17.07
CA GLY A 49 -2.05 -1.77 17.96
C GLY A 49 -2.88 -0.67 17.28
N ASP A 50 -4.08 -0.44 17.81
CA ASP A 50 -5.05 0.52 17.25
C ASP A 50 -4.63 1.99 17.30
N LYS A 51 -3.62 2.31 18.12
CA LYS A 51 -3.02 3.64 18.25
C LYS A 51 -1.97 3.95 17.18
N ILE A 52 -1.61 3.01 16.30
CA ILE A 52 -0.59 3.26 15.27
C ILE A 52 -0.98 4.41 14.34
N PRO A 53 -2.21 4.49 13.77
CA PRO A 53 -2.63 5.59 12.92
C PRO A 53 -2.40 6.98 13.55
N ARG A 54 -2.75 7.18 14.83
CA ARG A 54 -2.58 8.48 15.50
C ARG A 54 -1.13 8.86 15.78
N LYS A 55 -0.18 7.92 15.77
CA LYS A 55 1.26 8.25 15.90
C LYS A 55 1.75 9.04 14.69
N GLY A 56 1.08 8.92 13.55
CA GLY A 56 1.40 9.67 12.34
C GLY A 56 2.72 9.23 11.73
N GLY A 57 3.52 10.20 11.33
CA GLY A 57 4.69 9.98 10.50
C GLY A 57 4.36 10.08 9.00
N PRO A 58 5.37 10.35 8.17
CA PRO A 58 5.18 10.56 6.74
C PRO A 58 4.63 9.34 6.01
N GLY A 59 4.91 8.11 6.47
CA GLY A 59 4.26 6.92 5.92
C GLY A 59 2.73 6.94 6.09
N ILE A 60 2.26 7.29 7.29
CA ILE A 60 0.80 7.36 7.58
C ILE A 60 0.16 8.59 6.96
N THR A 61 0.84 9.74 6.94
CA THR A 61 0.23 11.03 6.56
C THR A 61 0.40 11.39 5.09
N LYS A 62 1.48 10.92 4.43
CA LYS A 62 1.86 11.37 3.09
C LYS A 62 1.86 10.28 2.03
N SER A 63 1.85 8.99 2.39
CA SER A 63 1.78 7.92 1.39
C SER A 63 0.57 8.07 0.48
N ASP A 64 0.68 7.61 -0.76
CA ASP A 64 -0.42 7.63 -1.71
C ASP A 64 -1.55 6.71 -1.28
N LEU A 65 -1.22 5.55 -0.71
CA LEU A 65 -2.16 4.63 -0.08
C LEU A 65 -1.61 4.12 1.26
N LEU A 66 -2.45 4.12 2.30
CA LEU A 66 -2.19 3.40 3.55
C LEU A 66 -2.97 2.09 3.55
N ILE A 67 -2.28 0.99 3.82
CA ILE A 67 -2.86 -0.34 3.97
C ILE A 67 -2.79 -0.70 5.45
N ILE A 68 -3.94 -1.07 6.02
CA ILE A 68 -4.06 -1.56 7.40
C ILE A 68 -4.42 -3.04 7.32
N ASN A 69 -3.42 -3.90 7.45
CA ASN A 69 -3.54 -5.34 7.24
C ASN A 69 -3.82 -6.13 8.54
N LYS A 70 -4.24 -7.39 8.37
CA LYS A 70 -4.56 -8.35 9.42
C LYS A 70 -5.76 -7.93 10.27
N ILE A 71 -6.84 -7.47 9.64
CA ILE A 71 -8.06 -7.08 10.37
C ILE A 71 -8.74 -8.25 11.10
N ASP A 72 -8.47 -9.47 10.67
CA ASP A 72 -8.98 -10.73 11.23
C ASP A 72 -8.49 -11.01 12.66
N ILE A 73 -7.34 -10.45 13.05
CA ILE A 73 -6.78 -10.64 14.39
C ILE A 73 -7.12 -9.52 15.39
N ALA A 74 -8.00 -8.57 15.01
CA ALA A 74 -8.28 -7.37 15.81
C ALA A 74 -8.78 -7.70 17.23
N GLU A 75 -9.65 -8.70 17.36
CA GLU A 75 -10.19 -9.13 18.66
C GLU A 75 -9.10 -9.72 19.56
N GLN A 76 -8.24 -10.56 18.98
CA GLN A 76 -7.18 -11.31 19.67
C GLN A 76 -6.09 -10.37 20.21
N VAL A 77 -5.89 -9.22 19.58
CA VAL A 77 -4.93 -8.20 20.03
C VAL A 77 -5.59 -7.01 20.73
N HIS A 78 -6.90 -7.09 20.98
CA HIS A 78 -7.69 -6.03 21.63
C HIS A 78 -7.59 -4.66 20.93
N ALA A 79 -7.56 -4.66 19.60
CA ALA A 79 -7.51 -3.45 18.78
C ALA A 79 -8.89 -3.11 18.22
N SER A 80 -9.28 -1.83 18.29
CA SER A 80 -10.52 -1.35 17.68
C SER A 80 -10.30 -0.85 16.26
N LEU A 81 -10.94 -1.49 15.27
CA LEU A 81 -10.93 -1.05 13.88
C LEU A 81 -11.57 0.34 13.71
N ASP A 82 -12.62 0.66 14.48
CA ASP A 82 -13.27 1.98 14.47
C ASP A 82 -12.31 3.09 14.91
N VAL A 83 -11.49 2.82 15.93
CA VAL A 83 -10.44 3.75 16.38
C VAL A 83 -9.41 3.97 15.28
N MET A 84 -8.94 2.89 14.66
CA MET A 84 -7.99 2.96 13.55
C MET A 84 -8.56 3.73 12.36
N GLU A 85 -9.83 3.52 12.01
CA GLU A 85 -10.51 4.21 10.91
C GLU A 85 -10.59 5.72 11.18
N ARG A 86 -11.12 6.10 12.34
CA ARG A 86 -11.27 7.51 12.75
C ARG A 86 -9.92 8.23 12.72
N ASP A 87 -8.90 7.60 13.29
CA ASP A 87 -7.58 8.20 13.36
C ASP A 87 -6.90 8.28 11.99
N SER A 88 -7.08 7.26 11.14
CA SER A 88 -6.55 7.27 9.77
C SER A 88 -7.17 8.40 8.96
N LYS A 89 -8.50 8.57 9.01
CA LYS A 89 -9.21 9.70 8.38
C LYS A 89 -8.65 11.04 8.87
N LYS A 90 -8.46 11.19 10.19
CA LYS A 90 -7.92 12.42 10.77
C LYS A 90 -6.50 12.72 10.29
N MET A 91 -5.63 11.72 10.22
CA MET A 91 -4.21 11.92 9.90
C MET A 91 -3.96 12.05 8.39
N ARG A 92 -4.87 11.54 7.55
CA ARG A 92 -4.73 11.49 6.09
C ARG A 92 -5.56 12.52 5.33
N GLY A 93 -6.59 13.10 5.96
CA GLY A 93 -7.57 13.93 5.26
C GLY A 93 -8.22 13.13 4.14
N GLU A 94 -8.15 13.65 2.91
CA GLU A 94 -8.73 13.00 1.72
C GLU A 94 -7.89 11.84 1.15
N ARG A 95 -6.67 11.59 1.68
CA ARG A 95 -5.81 10.54 1.15
C ARG A 95 -6.36 9.15 1.50
N PRO A 96 -6.43 8.22 0.53
CA PRO A 96 -7.12 6.95 0.73
C PRO A 96 -6.36 6.03 1.68
N PHE A 97 -7.09 5.18 2.38
CA PHE A 97 -6.57 4.03 3.09
C PHE A 97 -7.53 2.86 2.95
N VAL A 98 -7.04 1.65 3.17
CA VAL A 98 -7.83 0.42 3.04
C VAL A 98 -7.52 -0.55 4.17
N PHE A 99 -8.58 -1.13 4.74
CA PHE A 99 -8.49 -2.27 5.64
C PHE A 99 -8.39 -3.57 4.84
N THR A 100 -7.46 -4.44 5.22
CA THR A 100 -7.21 -5.69 4.52
C THR A 100 -7.04 -6.87 5.46
N ASN A 101 -7.45 -8.03 4.98
CA ASN A 101 -6.94 -9.32 5.42
C ASN A 101 -6.38 -9.97 4.16
N LEU A 102 -5.06 -9.82 3.96
CA LEU A 102 -4.40 -10.34 2.77
C LEU A 102 -4.27 -11.87 2.75
N TYR A 103 -4.51 -12.56 3.88
CA TYR A 103 -4.57 -14.02 3.92
C TYR A 103 -5.83 -14.53 3.21
N ASP A 104 -6.99 -13.90 3.48
CA ASP A 104 -8.28 -14.24 2.85
C ASP A 104 -8.60 -13.38 1.60
N GLY A 105 -7.67 -12.50 1.18
CA GLY A 105 -7.82 -11.64 0.01
C GLY A 105 -8.73 -10.42 0.20
N VAL A 106 -9.21 -10.14 1.41
CA VAL A 106 -10.06 -8.98 1.70
C VAL A 106 -9.29 -7.68 1.45
N GLY A 107 -9.86 -6.80 0.61
CA GLY A 107 -9.28 -5.50 0.25
C GLY A 107 -8.17 -5.57 -0.80
N LEU A 108 -7.77 -6.77 -1.25
CA LEU A 108 -6.73 -6.94 -2.28
C LEU A 108 -7.13 -6.30 -3.61
N GLU A 109 -8.39 -6.48 -4.04
CA GLU A 109 -8.92 -5.87 -5.26
C GLU A 109 -8.83 -4.34 -5.22
N THR A 110 -9.12 -3.72 -4.09
CA THR A 110 -9.02 -2.27 -3.91
C THR A 110 -7.58 -1.78 -4.09
N ILE A 111 -6.59 -2.53 -3.58
CA ILE A 111 -5.18 -2.19 -3.76
C ILE A 111 -4.78 -2.30 -5.24
N ILE A 112 -5.20 -3.39 -5.91
CA ILE A 112 -4.88 -3.61 -7.32
C ILE A 112 -5.50 -2.50 -8.19
N SER A 113 -6.79 -2.22 -8.03
CA SER A 113 -7.47 -1.13 -8.75
C SER A 113 -6.80 0.21 -8.50
N PHE A 114 -6.43 0.52 -7.25
CA PHE A 114 -5.72 1.75 -6.94
C PHE A 114 -4.39 1.88 -7.71
N ILE A 115 -3.58 0.83 -7.76
CA ILE A 115 -2.30 0.84 -8.48
C ILE A 115 -2.54 1.04 -9.98
N LEU A 116 -3.47 0.28 -10.57
CA LEU A 116 -3.78 0.34 -12.00
C LEU A 116 -4.27 1.72 -12.40
N GLU A 117 -5.22 2.30 -11.66
CA GLU A 117 -5.76 3.64 -11.93
C GLU A 117 -4.70 4.72 -11.78
N ARG A 118 -3.93 4.69 -10.69
CA ARG A 118 -2.96 5.75 -10.39
C ARG A 118 -1.76 5.75 -11.34
N ARG A 119 -1.45 4.60 -11.95
CA ARG A 119 -0.38 4.44 -12.94
C ARG A 119 -0.88 4.33 -14.38
N MET A 120 -2.19 4.43 -14.60
CA MET A 120 -2.81 4.26 -15.92
C MET A 120 -2.40 2.94 -16.61
N LEU A 121 -2.22 1.88 -15.82
CA LEU A 121 -1.85 0.56 -16.30
C LEU A 121 -3.12 -0.21 -16.71
N PRO A 122 -3.09 -0.98 -17.82
CA PRO A 122 -4.23 -1.77 -18.24
C PRO A 122 -4.41 -3.01 -17.34
N GLU A 123 -5.67 -3.40 -17.12
CA GLU A 123 -5.99 -4.62 -16.39
C GLU A 123 -5.78 -5.86 -17.28
N ARG A 124 -4.86 -6.75 -16.88
CA ARG A 124 -4.47 -7.95 -17.66
C ARG A 124 -4.77 -9.29 -16.96
N ARG A 125 -5.52 -9.28 -15.87
CA ARG A 125 -5.81 -10.50 -15.11
C ARG A 125 -6.71 -11.44 -15.91
N PRO A 126 -6.31 -12.72 -16.09
CA PRO A 126 -7.14 -13.69 -16.80
C PRO A 126 -8.44 -13.90 -16.02
N GLY A 127 -9.58 -13.58 -16.64
CA GLY A 127 -10.92 -13.64 -16.03
C GLY A 127 -11.72 -12.33 -16.05
N LYS A 128 -11.07 -11.18 -16.33
CA LYS A 128 -11.74 -9.88 -16.58
C LYS A 128 -11.58 -9.36 -18.00
N VAL A 129 -10.87 -10.09 -18.86
CA VAL A 129 -10.89 -9.87 -20.31
C VAL A 129 -12.24 -10.38 -20.82
N ALA A 130 -13.30 -9.64 -20.54
CA ALA A 130 -14.61 -9.80 -21.15
C ALA A 130 -14.88 -8.54 -22.00
N GLU A 131 -14.88 -8.78 -23.32
CA GLU A 131 -15.54 -7.98 -24.35
C GLU A 131 -15.07 -6.54 -24.57
N SER A 132 -13.93 -6.40 -25.25
CA SER A 132 -13.85 -5.37 -26.29
C SER A 132 -14.61 -5.88 -27.53
N ALA A 133 -15.87 -5.46 -27.67
CA ALA A 133 -16.56 -5.40 -28.96
C ALA A 133 -16.07 -4.19 -29.77
#